data_AF-A0A6G0VV97-F1
#
_entry.id   AF-A0A6G0VV97-F1
#
_cell.length_a   1.000
_cell.length_b   1.000
_cell.length_c   1.000
_cell.angle_alpha   90.00
_cell.angle_beta   90.00
_cell.angle_gamma   90.00
#
_symmetry.space_group_name_H-M   'P 1'
#
loop_
_entity.id
_entity.type
_entity.pdbx_description
1 polymer ?
#
loop_
_entity_poly.entity_id
_entity_poly.type
_entity_poly.pdbx_seq_one_letter_code
_entity_poly.pdbx_strand_id
1 'polypeptide(L)'
;SYITHSYLFNLQEEQPICHQCDVILSIEHITLHCPMYNEERNILSHPTNMEEALGEANVDAIFNFYRSINLINLLYPYCKCK
;
A
#
# COMPACT_ATOMS: atom_id res chain seq x y z
N SER A 1 2.83 -21.83 6.45
CA SER A 1 2.68 -20.89 7.58
C SER A 1 1.50 -19.98 7.29
N TYR A 2 0.49 -19.98 8.15
CA TYR A 2 -0.75 -19.21 7.97
C TYR A 2 -0.63 -17.93 8.80
N ILE A 3 -0.42 -16.79 8.14
CA ILE A 3 -0.41 -15.49 8.81
C ILE A 3 -1.87 -15.14 9.10
N THR A 4 -2.28 -15.20 10.37
CA THR A 4 -3.64 -14.79 10.76
C THR A 4 -3.68 -13.27 10.92
N HIS A 5 -4.82 -12.65 10.60
CA HIS A 5 -5.04 -11.21 10.80
C HIS A 5 -4.66 -10.75 12.22
N SER A 6 -4.87 -11.58 13.25
CA SER A 6 -4.48 -11.27 14.63
C SER A 6 -2.98 -10.96 14.78
N TYR A 7 -2.10 -11.66 14.06
CA TYR A 7 -0.66 -11.40 14.11
C TYR A 7 -0.31 -10.01 13.52
N LEU A 8 -1.06 -9.56 12.53
CA LEU A 8 -0.88 -8.25 11.88
C LEU A 8 -1.33 -7.09 12.78
N PHE A 9 -2.39 -7.29 13.57
CA PHE A 9 -2.91 -6.27 14.49
C PHE A 9 -2.07 -6.10 15.77
N ASN A 10 -1.25 -7.09 16.14
CA ASN A 10 -0.43 -7.06 17.37
C ASN A 10 0.97 -6.43 17.18
N LEU A 11 1.36 -6.04 15.95
CA LEU A 11 2.56 -5.23 15.65
C LEU A 11 2.26 -3.74 15.92
N GLN A 12 2.02 -3.41 17.19
CA GLN A 12 1.64 -2.09 17.64
C GLN A 12 2.87 -1.37 18.24
N GLU A 13 3.80 -0.91 17.40
CA GLU A 13 4.78 0.11 17.79
C GLU A 13 4.90 1.09 16.61
N GLU A 14 4.04 2.12 16.61
CA GLU A 14 4.01 3.23 15.65
C GLU A 14 3.55 2.90 14.21
N GLN A 15 2.57 3.68 13.72
CA GLN A 15 2.10 3.57 12.35
C GLN A 15 3.24 3.93 11.39
N PRO A 16 3.42 3.21 10.28
CA PRO A 16 4.48 3.52 9.34
C PRO A 16 4.30 4.94 8.80
N ILE A 17 5.40 5.68 8.66
CA ILE A 17 5.42 7.02 8.07
C ILE A 17 5.95 6.91 6.65
N CYS A 18 5.32 7.62 5.71
CA CYS A 18 5.84 7.75 4.36
C CYS A 18 7.08 8.66 4.38
N HIS A 19 8.26 8.12 4.12
CA HIS A 19 9.51 8.91 4.11
C HIS A 19 9.53 10.06 3.09
N GLN A 20 8.71 9.98 2.03
CA GLN A 20 8.63 11.02 1.02
C GLN A 20 7.72 12.19 1.42
N CYS A 21 6.71 11.93 2.23
CA CYS A 21 5.63 12.88 2.53
C CYS A 21 5.56 13.30 4.00
N ASP A 22 6.25 12.57 4.88
CA ASP A 22 6.22 12.75 6.34
C ASP A 22 4.81 12.70 6.94
N VAL A 23 3.95 11.85 6.36
CA VAL A 23 2.59 11.58 6.84
C VAL A 23 2.42 10.09 7.12
N ILE A 24 1.37 9.73 7.85
CA ILE A 24 0.97 8.35 8.08
C ILE A 24 0.84 7.64 6.73
N LEU A 25 1.59 6.55 6.57
CA LEU A 25 1.52 5.69 5.40
C LEU A 25 0.24 4.85 5.49
N SER A 26 -0.72 5.19 4.65
CA SER A 26 -1.97 4.46 4.51
C SER A 26 -2.15 3.94 3.07
N ILE A 27 -3.05 2.98 2.90
CA ILE A 27 -3.43 2.51 1.56
C ILE A 27 -3.96 3.66 0.71
N GLU A 28 -4.79 4.54 1.26
CA GLU A 28 -5.28 5.72 0.57
C GLU A 28 -4.14 6.65 0.12
N HIS A 29 -3.19 6.93 1.02
CA HIS A 29 -2.04 7.75 0.67
C HIS A 29 -1.24 7.14 -0.48
N ILE A 30 -0.94 5.84 -0.42
CA ILE A 30 -0.21 5.12 -1.48
C ILE A 30 -0.99 5.19 -2.80
N THR A 31 -2.28 4.89 -2.76
CA THR A 31 -3.15 4.71 -3.93
C THR A 31 -3.58 6.01 -4.58
N LEU A 32 -3.61 7.14 -3.87
CA LEU A 32 -4.12 8.41 -4.42
C LEU A 32 -3.13 9.58 -4.37
N HIS A 33 -2.22 9.63 -3.39
CA HIS A 33 -1.57 10.90 -3.04
C HIS A 33 -0.05 10.86 -3.09
N CYS A 34 0.57 9.73 -2.78
CA CYS A 34 2.01 9.65 -2.59
C CYS A 34 2.74 9.88 -3.92
N PRO A 35 3.60 10.91 -4.05
CA PRO A 35 4.30 11.20 -5.30
C PRO A 35 5.32 10.11 -5.65
N MET A 36 5.78 9.32 -4.67
CA MET A 36 6.66 8.17 -4.91
C MET A 36 6.04 7.16 -5.87
N TYR A 37 4.72 6.95 -5.80
CA TYR A 37 4.01 5.95 -6.60
C TYR A 37 3.28 6.57 -7.81
N ASN A 38 3.68 7.78 -8.22
CA ASN A 38 2.97 8.48 -9.28
C ASN A 38 3.06 7.76 -10.62
N GLU A 39 4.22 7.16 -10.92
CA GLU A 39 4.43 6.41 -12.16
C GLU A 39 3.65 5.09 -12.14
N GLU A 40 3.66 4.36 -11.01
CA GLU A 40 2.95 3.10 -10.86
C GLU A 40 1.42 3.30 -10.89
N ARG A 41 0.92 4.46 -10.44
CA ARG A 41 -0.51 4.80 -10.52
C ARG A 41 -1.04 4.94 -11.95
N ASN A 42 -0.18 4.99 -12.97
CA ASN A 42 -0.61 4.82 -14.37
C ASN A 42 -1.37 3.51 -14.58
N ILE A 43 -1.04 2.45 -13.83
CA ILE A 43 -1.75 1.16 -13.87
C ILE A 43 -3.24 1.34 -13.52
N LEU A 44 -3.54 2.28 -12.63
CA LEU A 44 -4.90 2.58 -12.15
C LEU A 44 -5.58 3.71 -12.93
N SER A 45 -4.94 4.23 -13.99
CA SER A 45 -5.41 5.43 -14.70
C SER A 45 -5.54 6.68 -13.80
N HIS A 46 -4.69 6.79 -12.76
CA HIS A 46 -4.70 7.91 -11.80
C HIS A 46 -6.06 8.18 -11.14
N PRO A 47 -6.53 7.26 -10.28
CA PRO A 47 -7.81 7.42 -9.62
C PRO A 47 -7.79 8.65 -8.72
N THR A 48 -8.91 9.33 -8.65
CA THR A 48 -9.09 10.56 -7.86
C THR A 48 -9.63 10.28 -6.46
N ASN A 49 -10.18 9.09 -6.25
CA ASN A 49 -10.78 8.65 -4.99
C ASN A 49 -10.70 7.11 -4.84
N MET A 50 -10.95 6.61 -3.63
CA MET A 50 -10.84 5.18 -3.34
C MET A 50 -11.93 4.33 -4.01
N GLU A 51 -13.11 4.89 -4.29
CA GLU A 51 -14.19 4.18 -4.98
C GLU A 51 -13.79 3.87 -6.43
N GLU A 52 -13.15 4.82 -7.11
CA GLU A 52 -12.59 4.64 -8.44
C GLU A 52 -11.45 3.61 -8.41
N ALA A 53 -10.53 3.72 -7.46
CA ALA A 53 -9.38 2.82 -7.36
C ALA A 53 -9.77 1.36 -7.03
N LEU A 54 -10.81 1.17 -6.19
CA LEU A 54 -11.25 -0.15 -5.70
C LEU A 54 -12.50 -0.67 -6.42
N GLY A 55 -13.04 0.08 -7.38
CA GLY A 55 -14.25 -0.27 -8.10
C GLY A 55 -14.09 -1.56 -8.91
N GLU A 56 -15.22 -2.21 -9.23
CA GLU A 56 -15.24 -3.50 -9.93
C GLU A 56 -14.49 -3.48 -11.27
N ALA A 57 -14.47 -2.33 -11.94
CA ALA A 57 -13.74 -2.14 -13.19
C ALA A 57 -12.20 -2.18 -13.03
N ASN A 58 -11.69 -1.96 -11.82
CA ASN A 58 -10.27 -1.77 -11.52
C ASN A 58 -9.68 -2.89 -10.66
N VAL A 59 -10.40 -3.98 -10.42
CA VAL A 59 -9.94 -5.09 -9.55
C VAL A 59 -8.57 -5.62 -9.99
N ASP A 60 -8.41 -5.95 -11.27
CA ASP A 60 -7.12 -6.45 -11.77
C ASP A 60 -6.02 -5.38 -11.70
N ALA A 61 -6.37 -4.13 -12.01
CA ALA A 61 -5.44 -3.01 -11.98
C ALA A 61 -4.93 -2.73 -10.57
N ILE A 62 -5.80 -2.77 -9.55
CA ILE A 62 -5.41 -2.55 -8.15
C ILE A 62 -4.52 -3.68 -7.61
N PHE A 63 -4.82 -4.93 -7.97
CA PHE A 63 -3.93 -6.04 -7.64
C PHE A 63 -2.55 -5.89 -8.29
N ASN A 64 -2.50 -5.50 -9.57
CA ASN A 64 -1.24 -5.28 -10.28
C ASN A 64 -0.44 -4.10 -9.71
N PHE A 65 -1.12 -3.01 -9.35
CA PHE A 65 -0.51 -1.86 -8.69
C PHE A 65 0.14 -2.26 -7.36
N TYR A 66 -0.60 -2.89 -6.43
CA TYR A 66 -0.04 -3.30 -5.14
C TYR A 66 1.08 -4.32 -5.26
N ARG A 67 1.04 -5.17 -6.30
CA ARG A 67 2.13 -6.08 -6.61
C ARG A 67 3.38 -5.33 -7.11
N SER A 68 3.22 -4.32 -7.96
CA SER A 68 4.33 -3.54 -8.52
C SER A 68 5.14 -2.81 -7.43
N ILE A 69 4.46 -2.26 -6.42
CA ILE A 69 5.08 -1.55 -5.30
C ILE A 69 5.50 -2.47 -4.15
N ASN A 70 5.25 -3.77 -4.28
CA ASN A 70 5.53 -4.78 -3.26
C ASN A 70 4.97 -4.40 -1.87
N LEU A 71 3.66 -4.10 -1.83
CA LEU A 71 2.97 -3.55 -0.65
C LEU A 71 3.23 -4.34 0.65
N ILE A 72 3.38 -5.66 0.56
CA ILE A 72 3.67 -6.53 1.71
C ILE A 72 4.97 -6.11 2.40
N ASN A 73 6.01 -5.79 1.65
CA ASN A 73 7.30 -5.36 2.22
C ASN A 73 7.25 -3.95 2.82
N LEU A 74 6.32 -3.11 2.38
CA LEU A 74 6.11 -1.76 2.92
C LEU A 74 5.39 -1.80 4.27
N LEU A 75 4.43 -2.71 4.43
CA LEU A 75 3.65 -2.85 5.67
C LEU A 75 4.30 -3.80 6.68
N TYR A 76 5.05 -4.79 6.19
CA TYR A 76 5.79 -5.75 6.99
C TYR A 76 7.21 -5.84 6.48
N PRO A 77 8.07 -4.83 6.76
CA PRO A 77 9.49 -4.97 6.49
C PRO A 77 9.97 -6.18 7.28
N TYR A 78 10.23 -7.30 6.59
CA TYR A 78 10.77 -8.49 7.23
C TYR A 78 11.98 -8.07 8.08
N CYS A 79 11.95 -8.35 9.39
CA CYS A 79 13.14 -8.26 10.22
C CYS A 79 14.20 -9.15 9.57
N LYS A 80 15.17 -8.54 8.87
CA LYS A 80 16.37 -9.25 8.43
C LYS A 80 17.13 -9.63 9.70
N CYS A 81 17.06 -10.89 10.12
CA CYS A 81 18.02 -11.43 11.06
C CYS A 81 19.41 -11.25 10.42
N LYS A 82 20.21 -10.36 11.00
CA LYS A 82 21.66 -10.32 10.77
C LYS A 82 22.32 -11.46 11.54
#